data_AF-A0A1V5BIL4-F1
#
_entry.id   AF-A0A1V5BIL4-F1
#
_cell.length_a   1.000
_cell.length_b   1.000
_cell.length_c   1.000
_cell.angle_alpha   90.00
_cell.angle_beta   90.00
_cell.angle_gamma   90.00
#
_symmetry.space_group_name_H-M   'P 1'
#
loop_
_entity.id
_entity.type
_entity.pdbx_description
1 polymer ?
#
loop_
_entity_poly.entity_id
_entity_poly.type
_entity_poly.pdbx_seq_one_letter_code
_entity_poly.pdbx_strand_id
1 'polypeptide(L)'
;MNLDDRDMIADMLLMQKQLINSYMTAENEAANSHLREALHDFHGEEENLHKKIFHSMHQRDWYKIPVAGQQAIESAIINWEQKLVRQPELRS
;
A
#
# COMPACT_ATOMS: atom_id res chain seq x y z
N MET A 1 -0.98 -16.82 -27.01
CA MET A 1 -1.43 -15.85 -25.99
C MET A 1 -0.25 -14.90 -25.79
N ASN A 2 -0.34 -13.66 -26.24
CA ASN A 2 0.73 -12.68 -26.06
C ASN A 2 0.30 -11.86 -24.82
N LEU A 3 1.03 -12.01 -23.71
CA LEU A 3 0.77 -11.20 -22.53
C LEU A 3 1.32 -9.81 -22.81
N ASP A 4 0.48 -8.79 -22.68
CA ASP A 4 0.93 -7.39 -22.80
C ASP A 4 1.86 -7.06 -21.61
N ASP A 5 2.89 -6.26 -21.85
CA ASP A 5 3.80 -5.78 -20.81
C ASP A 5 3.02 -5.11 -19.67
N ARG A 6 1.91 -4.45 -20.01
CA ARG A 6 1.00 -3.82 -19.04
C ARG A 6 0.31 -4.84 -18.14
N ASP A 7 -0.12 -5.98 -18.69
CA ASP A 7 -0.78 -7.03 -17.92
C ASP A 7 0.25 -7.73 -17.03
N MET A 8 1.44 -8.04 -17.57
CA MET A 8 2.54 -8.64 -16.81
C MET A 8 2.95 -7.79 -15.62
N ILE A 9 3.15 -6.48 -15.81
CA ILE A 9 3.57 -5.60 -14.72
C ILE A 9 2.45 -5.32 -13.72
N ALA A 10 1.18 -5.37 -14.14
CA ALA A 10 0.03 -5.29 -13.24
C ALA A 10 -0.05 -6.54 -12.33
N ASP A 11 0.15 -7.73 -12.90
CA ASP A 11 0.21 -8.98 -12.14
C ASP A 11 1.40 -8.97 -11.16
N MET A 12 2.58 -8.51 -11.61
CA MET A 12 3.73 -8.33 -10.72
C MET A 12 3.42 -7.38 -9.56
N LEU A 13 2.76 -6.24 -9.82
CA LEU A 13 2.37 -5.30 -8.76
C LEU A 13 1.39 -5.94 -7.76
N LEU A 14 0.45 -6.75 -8.24
CA LEU A 14 -0.48 -7.49 -7.37
C LEU A 14 0.26 -8.48 -6.48
N MET A 15 1.15 -9.29 -7.07
CA MET A 15 1.97 -10.25 -6.31
C MET A 15 2.79 -9.57 -5.23
N GLN A 16 3.43 -8.45 -5.55
CA GLN A 16 4.21 -7.68 -4.59
C GLN A 16 3.38 -7.16 -3.42
N LYS A 17 2.17 -6.67 -3.67
CA LYS A 17 1.24 -6.28 -2.59
C LYS A 17 0.90 -7.46 -1.67
N GLN A 18 0.71 -8.65 -2.24
CA GLN A 18 0.45 -9.86 -1.46
C GLN A 18 1.66 -10.25 -0.61
N LEU A 19 2.87 -10.25 -1.19
CA LEU A 19 4.11 -10.58 -0.48
C LEU A 19 4.37 -9.62 0.68
N ILE A 20 4.25 -8.31 0.45
CA ILE A 20 4.38 -7.28 1.50
C ILE A 20 3.42 -7.56 2.66
N ASN A 21 2.14 -7.80 2.37
CA ASN A 21 1.15 -8.11 3.42
C ASN A 21 1.48 -9.41 4.19
N SER A 22 1.98 -10.44 3.49
CA SER A 22 2.38 -11.71 4.11
C SER A 22 3.59 -11.53 5.02
N TYR A 23 4.62 -10.82 4.57
CA TYR A 23 5.80 -10.52 5.38
C TYR A 23 5.46 -9.62 6.56
N MET A 24 4.64 -8.58 6.37
CA MET A 24 4.15 -7.74 7.46
C MET A 24 3.44 -8.57 8.54
N THR A 25 2.56 -9.50 8.14
CA THR A 25 1.87 -10.38 9.10
C THR A 25 2.88 -11.27 9.83
N ALA A 26 3.75 -11.95 9.09
CA ALA A 26 4.73 -12.86 9.66
C ALA A 26 5.73 -12.17 10.60
N GLU A 27 6.19 -10.97 10.25
CA GLU A 27 7.10 -10.15 11.05
C GLU A 27 6.44 -9.74 12.38
N ASN A 28 5.19 -9.29 12.33
CA ASN A 28 4.45 -8.85 13.53
C ASN A 28 4.06 -10.01 14.46
N GLU A 29 3.86 -11.20 13.91
CA GLU A 29 3.50 -12.41 14.67
C GLU A 29 4.72 -13.27 15.06
N ALA A 30 5.94 -12.89 14.65
CA ALA A 30 7.16 -13.60 15.00
C ALA A 30 7.53 -13.41 16.48
N ALA A 31 7.47 -14.50 17.25
CA ALA A 31 7.86 -14.52 18.66
C ALA A 31 9.38 -14.51 18.89
N ASN A 32 10.18 -14.87 17.87
CA ASN A 32 11.64 -14.90 17.94
C ASN A 32 12.23 -13.64 17.30
N SER A 33 13.09 -12.92 18.01
CA SER A 33 13.65 -11.65 17.56
C SER A 33 14.54 -11.78 16.32
N HIS A 34 15.31 -12.85 16.21
CA HIS A 34 16.18 -13.08 15.05
C HIS A 34 15.38 -13.44 13.80
N LEU A 35 14.34 -14.26 13.95
CA LEU A 35 13.40 -14.55 12.87
C LEU A 35 12.66 -13.28 12.42
N ARG A 36 12.23 -12.45 13.38
CA ARG A 36 11.59 -11.18 13.09
C ARG A 36 12.50 -10.25 12.28
N GLU A 37 13.77 -10.12 12.68
CA GLU A 37 14.76 -9.31 11.97
C GLU A 37 14.97 -9.81 10.53
N ALA A 38 15.13 -11.12 10.34
CA ALA A 38 15.24 -11.69 8.99
C ALA A 38 13.99 -11.44 8.13
N LEU A 39 12.79 -11.56 8.71
CA LEU A 39 11.54 -11.25 8.00
C LEU A 39 11.44 -9.76 7.66
N HIS A 40 11.89 -8.87 8.55
CA HIS A 40 11.93 -7.44 8.32
C HIS A 40 12.86 -7.08 7.15
N ASP A 41 14.03 -7.71 7.08
CA ASP A 41 14.97 -7.50 5.97
C ASP A 41 14.32 -7.91 4.62
N PHE A 42 13.71 -9.10 4.56
CA PHE A 42 13.00 -9.54 3.35
C PHE A 42 11.80 -8.65 3.00
N HIS A 43 11.06 -8.20 4.01
CA HIS A 43 9.96 -7.27 3.83
C HIS A 43 10.44 -5.98 3.16
N GLY A 44 11.54 -5.41 3.63
CA GLY A 44 12.15 -4.21 3.03
C GLY A 44 12.63 -4.42 1.58
N GLU A 45 13.10 -5.61 1.22
CA GLU A 45 13.44 -5.94 -0.17
C GLU A 45 12.21 -5.93 -1.08
N GLU A 46 11.09 -6.52 -0.65
CA GLU A 46 9.83 -6.53 -1.38
C GLU A 46 9.23 -5.12 -1.50
N GLU A 47 9.29 -4.29 -0.45
CA GLU A 47 8.87 -2.87 -0.53
C GLU A 47 9.67 -2.09 -1.58
N ASN A 48 10.99 -2.33 -1.66
CA ASN A 48 11.85 -1.71 -2.66
C ASN A 48 11.50 -2.16 -4.09
N LEU A 49 11.17 -3.45 -4.28
CA LEU A 49 10.76 -3.98 -5.57
C LEU A 49 9.38 -3.46 -5.99
N HIS A 50 8.40 -3.45 -5.08
CA HIS A 50 7.10 -2.82 -5.28
C HIS A 50 7.25 -1.37 -5.74
N LYS A 51 8.11 -0.58 -5.08
CA LYS A 51 8.35 0.82 -5.44
C LYS A 51 8.90 0.97 -6.87
N LYS A 52 9.81 0.09 -7.30
CA LYS A 52 10.35 0.08 -8.67
C LYS A 52 9.26 -0.24 -9.70
N ILE A 53 8.43 -1.23 -9.42
CA ILE A 53 7.30 -1.63 -10.30
C ILE A 53 6.30 -0.48 -10.40
N PHE A 54 5.86 0.05 -9.26
CA PHE A 54 4.94 1.19 -9.21
C PHE A 54 5.47 2.40 -9.98
N HIS A 55 6.73 2.78 -9.77
CA HIS A 55 7.34 3.89 -10.49
C HIS A 55 7.40 3.64 -12.00
N SER A 56 7.73 2.41 -12.40
CA SER A 56 7.77 2.01 -13.81
C SER A 56 6.41 2.06 -14.48
N MET A 57 5.34 1.66 -13.78
CA MET A 57 3.96 1.77 -14.27
C MET A 57 3.51 3.24 -14.33
N HIS A 58 3.87 4.04 -13.33
CA HIS A 58 3.53 5.46 -13.27
C HIS A 58 4.18 6.24 -14.41
N GLN A 59 5.48 6.02 -14.68
CA GLN A 59 6.20 6.64 -15.80
C GLN A 59 5.59 6.33 -17.19
N ARG A 60 4.85 5.23 -17.31
CA ARG A 60 4.21 4.78 -18.55
C ARG A 60 2.72 5.13 -18.61
N ASP A 61 2.21 5.91 -17.67
CA ASP A 61 0.78 6.21 -17.51
C ASP A 61 -0.12 4.97 -17.35
N TRP A 62 0.46 3.82 -16.94
CA TRP A 62 -0.27 2.57 -16.76
C TRP A 62 -0.95 2.46 -15.39
N TYR A 63 -0.49 3.26 -14.42
CA TYR A 63 -1.07 3.34 -13.08
C TYR A 63 -1.45 4.79 -12.76
N LYS A 64 -2.75 5.09 -12.73
CA LYS A 64 -3.26 6.42 -12.39
C LYS A 64 -3.36 6.56 -10.88
N ILE A 65 -2.66 7.57 -10.34
CA ILE A 65 -2.82 7.98 -8.95
C ILE A 65 -3.97 9.00 -8.93
N PRO A 66 -5.11 8.72 -8.28
CA PRO A 66 -6.17 9.72 -8.17
C PRO A 66 -5.64 10.89 -7.33
N VAL A 67 -5.49 12.05 -7.95
CA VAL A 67 -5.27 13.30 -7.21
C VAL A 67 -6.62 13.73 -6.68
N ALA A 68 -6.79 13.71 -5.36
CA ALA A 68 -7.99 14.27 -4.74
C ALA A 68 -8.01 15.78 -5.01
N GLY A 69 -9.05 16.27 -5.68
CA GLY A 69 -9.25 17.71 -5.82
C GLY A 69 -9.51 18.37 -4.47
N GLN A 70 -9.23 19.68 -4.37
CA GLN A 70 -9.40 20.47 -3.15
C GLN A 70 -10.76 20.26 -2.47
N GLN A 71 -11.84 20.23 -3.26
CA GLN A 71 -13.20 20.00 -2.77
C GLN A 71 -13.39 18.61 -2.12
N ALA A 72 -12.74 17.56 -2.65
CA ALA A 72 -12.83 16.22 -2.09
C ALA A 72 -12.09 16.14 -0.74
N ILE A 73 -10.97 16.86 -0.62
CA ILE A 73 -10.21 17.00 0.63
C ILE A 73 -11.07 17.72 1.69
N GLU A 74 -11.62 18.88 1.34
CA GLU A 74 -12.47 19.67 2.24
C GLU A 74 -13.70 18.88 2.70
N SER A 75 -14.34 18.16 1.78
CA SER A 75 -15.49 17.29 2.10
C SER A 75 -15.11 16.16 3.07
N ALA A 76 -13.92 15.56 2.90
CA ALA A 76 -13.43 14.53 3.80
C ALA A 76 -13.15 15.07 5.21
N ILE A 77 -12.56 16.28 5.31
CA ILE A 77 -12.33 16.98 6.59
C ILE A 77 -13.66 17.25 7.29
N ILE A 78 -14.62 17.88 6.61
CA ILE A 78 -15.94 18.20 7.19
C ILE A 78 -16.65 16.92 7.65
N ASN A 79 -16.62 15.85 6.84
CA ASN A 79 -17.22 14.56 7.21
C ASN A 79 -16.57 13.99 8.49
N TRP A 80 -15.24 14.07 8.59
CA TRP A 80 -14.51 13.62 9.78
C TRP A 80 -14.90 14.43 11.03
N GLU A 81 -14.94 15.76 10.94
CA GLU A 81 -15.37 16.61 12.05
C GLU A 81 -16.80 16.31 12.48
N GLN A 82 -17.71 16.07 11.52
CA GLN A 82 -19.08 15.67 11.83
C GLN A 82 -19.14 14.30 12.53
N LYS A 83 -18.31 13.34 12.14
CA LYS A 83 -18.20 12.05 12.85
C LYS A 83 -17.75 12.26 14.29
N LEU A 84 -16.76 13.12 14.55
CA LEU A 84 -16.30 13.44 15.92
C LEU A 84 -17.35 14.17 16.77
N VAL A 85 -18.33 14.83 16.16
CA VAL A 85 -19.48 15.41 16.87
C VAL A 85 -20.52 14.35 17.19
N ARG A 86 -20.77 13.41 16.26
CA ARG A 86 -21.74 12.32 16.44
C ARG A 86 -21.24 11.23 17.38
N GLN A 87 -19.92 11.05 17.45
CA GLN A 87 -19.23 10.02 18.22
C GLN A 87 -18.12 10.70 19.06
N PRO A 88 -18.49 11.34 20.19
CA PRO A 88 -17.55 12.05 21.05
C PRO A 88 -16.42 11.15 21.57
N GLU A 89 -16.64 9.84 21.66
CA GLU A 89 -15.68 8.82 22.09
C GLU A 89 -14.45 8.71 21.18
N LEU A 90 -14.51 9.20 19.94
CA LEU A 90 -13.40 9.22 19.00
C LEU A 90 -12.42 10.38 19.23
N ARG A 91 -12.73 11.31 20.15
CA ARG A 91 -11.85 12.40 20.58
C ARG A 91 -10.93 11.96 21.71
N SER A 92 -10.12 10.92 21.50
CA SER A 92 -9.11 10.46 22.46
C SER A 92 -7.73 11.00 22.12
#